data_AF-A0A194Q4I4-F1
#
_entry.id   AF-A0A194Q4I4-F1
#
_cell.length_a   1.000
_cell.length_b   1.000
_cell.length_c   1.000
_cell.angle_alpha   90.00
_cell.angle_beta   90.00
_cell.angle_gamma   90.00
#
_symmetry.space_group_name_H-M   'P 1'
#
loop_
_entity.id
_entity.type
_entity.pdbx_description
1 polymer ?
#
loop_
_entity_poly.entity_id
_entity_poly.type
_entity_poly.pdbx_seq_one_letter_code
_entity_poly.pdbx_strand_id
1 'polypeptide(L)'
;MIPAMAKITFSLAFLLCVIIKCNGVNVDTISNEIRIKNVERHIDISSQLVKITSKITLENAGQKPVKNFLYAAESTTKNNLAFVGVKDNNNRDLRLVETTVKGYDDVKFWRVELKEPINAASTIVLTAEAVYTKSLLP
;
A
#
# COMPACT_ATOMS: atom_id res chain seq x y z
N MET A 1 48.22 -22.08 0.83
CA MET A 1 48.14 -20.85 0.00
C MET A 1 46.95 -21.02 -0.94
N ILE A 2 45.81 -20.38 -0.66
CA ILE A 2 44.59 -20.56 -1.48
C ILE A 2 44.82 -19.85 -2.83
N PRO A 3 44.60 -20.50 -3.98
CA PRO A 3 44.84 -19.92 -5.29
C PRO A 3 43.97 -18.67 -5.50
N ALA A 4 44.55 -17.61 -6.10
CA ALA A 4 43.87 -16.34 -6.32
C ALA A 4 42.53 -16.47 -7.08
N MET A 5 42.45 -17.46 -7.99
CA MET A 5 41.22 -17.82 -8.71
C MET A 5 40.08 -18.24 -7.77
N ALA A 6 40.36 -19.02 -6.72
CA ALA A 6 39.33 -19.46 -5.77
C ALA A 6 38.77 -18.30 -4.93
N LYS A 7 39.59 -17.26 -4.67
CA LYS A 7 39.14 -16.04 -4.00
C LYS A 7 38.22 -15.20 -4.89
N ILE A 8 38.54 -15.08 -6.18
CA ILE A 8 37.72 -14.34 -7.16
C ILE A 8 36.37 -15.02 -7.36
N THR A 9 36.35 -16.34 -7.54
CA THR A 9 35.09 -17.09 -7.70
C THR A 9 34.21 -17.01 -6.45
N PHE A 10 34.79 -17.07 -5.25
CA PHE A 10 34.05 -16.92 -4.00
C PHE A 10 33.45 -15.52 -3.84
N SER A 11 34.23 -14.47 -4.16
CA SER A 11 33.75 -13.08 -4.14
C SER A 11 32.62 -12.85 -5.16
N LEU A 12 32.72 -13.43 -6.36
CA LEU A 12 31.67 -13.33 -7.39
C LEU A 12 30.38 -14.03 -6.96
N ALA A 13 30.49 -15.23 -6.39
CA ALA A 13 29.35 -15.98 -5.88
C ALA A 13 28.68 -15.27 -4.70
N PHE A 14 29.47 -14.67 -3.80
CA PHE A 14 28.96 -13.86 -2.70
C PHE A 14 28.21 -12.62 -3.20
N LEU A 15 28.77 -11.89 -4.18
CA LEU A 15 28.14 -10.72 -4.77
C LEU A 15 26.81 -11.08 -5.47
N LEU A 16 26.78 -12.20 -6.20
CA LEU A 16 25.56 -12.70 -6.85
C LEU A 16 24.46 -13.05 -5.82
N CYS A 17 24.82 -13.69 -4.71
CA CYS A 17 23.88 -13.98 -3.62
C CYS A 17 23.30 -12.70 -2.99
N VAL A 18 24.10 -11.65 -2.82
CA VAL A 18 23.64 -10.36 -2.30
C VAL A 18 22.65 -9.70 -3.27
N ILE A 19 22.95 -9.71 -4.57
CA ILE A 19 22.07 -9.14 -5.61
C ILE A 19 20.70 -9.86 -5.64
N ILE A 20 20.69 -11.19 -5.53
CA ILE A 20 19.44 -11.98 -5.52
C ILE A 20 18.62 -11.68 -4.26
N LYS A 21 19.25 -11.50 -3.10
CA LYS A 21 18.58 -11.22 -1.82
C LYS A 21 18.07 -9.78 -1.68
N CYS A 22 18.64 -8.82 -2.42
CA CYS A 22 18.23 -7.42 -2.37
C CYS A 22 16.92 -7.11 -3.11
N ASN A 23 16.43 -8.02 -3.96
CA ASN A 23 15.12 -7.87 -4.62
C ASN A 23 13.99 -8.41 -3.72
N GLY A 24 13.87 -7.84 -2.51
CA GLY A 24 12.73 -8.12 -1.63
C GLY A 24 11.48 -7.45 -2.17
N VAL A 25 10.66 -8.17 -2.95
CA VAL A 25 9.31 -7.71 -3.26
C VAL A 25 8.50 -7.76 -1.97
N ASN A 26 7.95 -6.63 -1.54
CA ASN A 26 6.98 -6.61 -0.46
C ASN A 26 5.71 -7.30 -0.98
N VAL A 27 5.43 -8.49 -0.44
CA VAL A 27 4.22 -9.25 -0.74
C VAL A 27 3.38 -9.27 0.52
N ASP A 28 2.20 -8.68 0.44
CA ASP A 28 1.19 -8.73 1.50
C ASP A 28 0.08 -9.71 1.17
N THR A 29 -0.67 -10.08 2.21
CA THR A 29 -1.90 -10.86 2.11
C THR A 29 -3.08 -10.01 2.57
N ILE A 30 -4.23 -10.20 1.95
CA ILE A 30 -5.47 -9.55 2.39
C ILE A 30 -5.91 -10.20 3.70
N SER A 31 -6.04 -9.40 4.75
CA SER A 31 -6.57 -9.86 6.04
C SER A 31 -8.09 -9.85 6.03
N ASN A 32 -8.70 -10.98 6.39
CA ASN A 32 -10.14 -11.09 6.60
C ASN A 32 -10.61 -10.48 7.95
N GLU A 33 -9.67 -10.04 8.78
CA GLU A 33 -9.94 -9.46 10.10
C GLU A 33 -10.27 -7.97 10.03
N ILE A 34 -9.85 -7.26 8.98
CA ILE A 34 -10.21 -5.86 8.76
C ILE A 34 -11.47 -5.77 7.91
N ARG A 35 -12.49 -5.10 8.44
CA ARG A 35 -13.77 -4.86 7.75
C ARG A 35 -13.98 -3.38 7.50
N ILE A 36 -14.52 -3.05 6.35
CA ILE A 36 -14.95 -1.69 6.03
C ILE A 36 -16.38 -1.54 6.55
N LYS A 37 -16.57 -0.73 7.59
CA LYS A 37 -17.89 -0.47 8.19
C LYS A 37 -18.67 0.61 7.47
N ASN A 38 -17.98 1.65 7.00
CA ASN A 38 -18.59 2.76 6.26
C ASN A 38 -17.56 3.39 5.32
N VAL A 39 -18.02 3.90 4.19
CA VAL A 39 -17.22 4.71 3.26
C VAL A 39 -18.05 5.88 2.76
N GLU A 40 -17.59 7.09 3.05
CA GLU A 40 -18.07 8.32 2.41
C GLU A 40 -17.06 8.73 1.36
N ARG A 41 -17.50 8.93 0.10
CA ARG A 41 -16.62 9.30 -1.00
C ARG A 41 -17.09 10.60 -1.64
N HIS A 42 -16.19 11.57 -1.69
CA HIS A 42 -16.36 12.80 -2.45
C HIS A 42 -15.49 12.74 -3.71
N ILE A 43 -16.09 13.01 -4.87
CA ILE A 43 -15.41 13.01 -6.17
C ILE A 43 -15.53 14.41 -6.74
N ASP A 44 -14.40 15.09 -6.84
CA ASP A 44 -14.28 16.42 -7.43
C ASP A 44 -13.69 16.29 -8.85
N ILE A 45 -14.49 16.72 -9.83
CA ILE A 45 -14.17 16.79 -11.26
C ILE A 45 -14.24 18.22 -11.80
N SER A 46 -14.18 19.22 -10.92
CA SER A 46 -14.22 20.65 -11.30
C SER A 46 -12.99 21.11 -12.09
N SER A 47 -11.92 20.31 -12.10
CA SER A 47 -10.72 20.51 -12.91
C SER A 47 -10.50 19.32 -13.87
N GLN A 48 -9.47 19.41 -14.72
CA GLN A 48 -9.04 18.28 -15.57
C GLN A 48 -8.39 17.12 -14.79
N LEU A 49 -8.48 17.14 -13.45
CA LEU A 49 -8.06 16.07 -12.55
C LEU A 49 -9.30 15.52 -11.84
N VAL A 50 -9.34 14.20 -11.69
CA VAL A 50 -10.34 13.55 -10.84
C VAL A 50 -9.73 13.39 -9.46
N LYS A 51 -10.21 14.15 -8.48
CA LYS A 51 -9.77 14.07 -7.09
C LYS A 51 -10.81 13.33 -6.28
N ILE A 52 -10.41 12.21 -5.68
CA ILE A 52 -11.29 11.37 -4.87
C ILE A 52 -10.82 11.43 -3.43
N THR A 53 -11.69 11.90 -2.53
CA THR A 53 -11.48 11.85 -1.09
C THR A 53 -12.44 10.84 -0.49
N SER A 54 -11.91 9.79 0.14
CA SER A 54 -12.69 8.74 0.80
C SER A 54 -12.45 8.77 2.30
N LYS A 55 -13.49 9.03 3.08
CA LYS A 55 -13.49 8.86 4.53
C LYS A 55 -13.96 7.44 4.85
N ILE A 56 -13.06 6.62 5.36
CA ILE A 56 -13.22 5.18 5.51
C ILE A 56 -13.26 4.86 7.00
N THR A 57 -14.31 4.17 7.44
CA THR A 57 -14.39 3.61 8.80
C THR A 57 -13.99 2.14 8.74
N LEU A 58 -12.86 1.82 9.34
CA LEU A 58 -12.33 0.46 9.44
C LEU A 58 -12.64 -0.13 10.81
N GLU A 59 -13.00 -1.41 10.84
CA GLU A 59 -13.19 -2.21 12.04
C GLU A 59 -12.17 -3.34 12.06
N ASN A 60 -11.55 -3.57 13.22
CA ASN A 60 -10.82 -4.80 13.48
C ASN A 60 -11.76 -5.85 14.09
N ALA A 61 -12.23 -6.78 13.26
CA ALA A 61 -13.06 -7.92 13.65
C ALA A 61 -12.23 -9.13 14.11
N GLY A 62 -10.89 -9.02 14.11
CA GLY A 62 -9.98 -10.02 14.64
C GLY A 62 -9.80 -9.95 16.16
N GLN A 63 -8.96 -10.84 16.69
CA GLN A 63 -8.67 -10.91 18.13
C GLN A 63 -7.38 -10.18 18.54
N LYS A 64 -6.55 -9.78 17.57
CA LYS A 64 -5.25 -9.12 17.81
C LYS A 64 -5.27 -7.69 17.29
N PRO A 65 -4.52 -6.76 17.91
CA PRO A 65 -4.39 -5.40 17.39
C PRO A 65 -3.75 -5.38 15.99
N VAL A 66 -4.30 -4.58 15.09
CA VAL A 66 -3.82 -4.45 13.70
C VAL A 66 -3.12 -3.11 13.52
N LYS A 67 -1.91 -3.13 12.92
CA LYS A 67 -1.06 -1.94 12.73
C LYS A 67 -1.00 -1.41 11.30
N ASN A 68 -1.62 -2.10 10.35
CA ASN A 68 -1.64 -1.68 8.96
C ASN A 68 -2.88 -2.21 8.25
N PHE A 69 -3.21 -1.62 7.11
CA PHE A 69 -4.20 -2.16 6.19
C PHE A 69 -3.76 -1.92 4.75
N LEU A 70 -4.41 -2.58 3.80
CA LEU A 70 -4.13 -2.41 2.38
C LEU A 70 -5.12 -1.42 1.77
N TYR A 71 -4.58 -0.35 1.20
CA TYR A 71 -5.32 0.52 0.30
C TYR A 71 -5.10 0.04 -1.14
N ALA A 72 -6.19 -0.12 -1.90
CA ALA A 72 -6.16 -0.59 -3.27
C ALA A 72 -6.64 0.51 -4.23
N ALA A 73 -5.91 0.74 -5.31
CA ALA A 73 -6.38 1.53 -6.45
C ALA A 73 -6.78 0.61 -7.61
N GLU A 74 -7.93 0.90 -8.20
CA GLU A 74 -8.56 0.08 -9.24
C GLU A 74 -7.67 -0.11 -10.48
N SER A 75 -7.77 -1.29 -11.09
CA SER A 75 -6.95 -1.70 -12.23
C SER A 75 -7.11 -0.82 -13.46
N THR A 76 -8.33 -0.34 -13.71
CA THR A 76 -8.70 0.49 -14.87
C THR A 76 -8.07 1.88 -14.85
N THR A 77 -7.76 2.39 -13.65
CA THR A 77 -7.25 3.77 -13.45
C THR A 77 -5.84 3.82 -12.86
N LYS A 78 -5.22 2.67 -12.56
CA LYS A 78 -3.89 2.58 -11.92
C LYS A 78 -2.75 3.27 -12.69
N ASN A 79 -2.86 3.34 -14.02
CA ASN A 79 -1.86 3.97 -14.89
C ASN A 79 -1.99 5.51 -14.91
N ASN A 80 -3.15 6.00 -14.49
CA ASN A 80 -3.51 7.42 -14.48
C ASN A 80 -3.45 8.04 -13.08
N LEU A 81 -3.23 7.22 -12.05
CA LEU A 81 -3.06 7.66 -10.67
C LEU A 81 -1.76 8.47 -10.53
N ALA A 82 -1.90 9.75 -10.20
CA ALA A 82 -0.79 10.67 -10.00
C ALA A 82 -0.40 10.82 -8.52
N PHE A 83 -1.35 10.64 -7.60
CA PHE A 83 -1.11 10.78 -6.18
C PHE A 83 -2.03 9.88 -5.36
N VAL A 84 -1.51 9.34 -4.25
CA VAL A 84 -2.28 8.70 -3.19
C VAL A 84 -1.73 9.13 -1.83
N GLY A 85 -2.63 9.46 -0.90
CA GLY A 85 -2.29 9.80 0.47
C GLY A 85 -3.34 9.29 1.44
N VAL A 86 -2.95 8.98 2.67
CA VAL A 86 -3.89 8.60 3.73
C VAL A 86 -3.53 9.33 5.01
N LYS A 87 -4.56 9.88 5.66
CA LYS A 87 -4.46 10.59 6.94
C LYS A 87 -5.29 9.88 8.01
N ASP A 88 -4.83 9.98 9.26
CA ASP A 88 -5.61 9.54 10.42
C ASP A 88 -6.68 10.56 10.83
N ASN A 89 -7.46 10.24 11.86
CA ASN A 89 -8.50 11.11 12.40
C ASN A 89 -7.97 12.45 12.94
N ASN A 90 -6.68 12.52 13.25
CA ASN A 90 -5.98 13.72 13.73
C ASN A 90 -5.36 14.50 12.56
N ASN A 91 -5.74 14.17 11.32
CA ASN A 91 -5.25 14.78 10.09
C ASN A 91 -3.73 14.64 9.88
N ARG A 92 -3.12 13.62 10.51
CA ARG A 92 -1.68 13.34 10.38
C ARG A 92 -1.47 12.37 9.21
N ASP A 93 -0.53 12.66 8.34
CA ASP A 93 -0.17 11.76 7.25
C ASP A 93 0.37 10.42 7.78
N LEU A 94 -0.08 9.34 7.15
CA LEU A 94 0.33 7.97 7.39
C LEU A 94 1.35 7.53 6.34
N ARG A 95 2.23 6.60 6.73
CA ARG A 95 3.24 6.06 5.79
C ARG A 95 2.58 5.05 4.87
N LEU A 96 2.80 5.20 3.57
CA LEU A 96 2.36 4.26 2.55
C LEU A 96 3.58 3.51 2.00
N VAL A 97 3.48 2.19 1.90
CA VAL A 97 4.48 1.33 1.25
C VAL A 97 3.80 0.60 0.10
N GLU A 98 4.25 0.83 -1.13
CA GLU A 98 3.76 0.07 -2.28
C GLU A 98 4.09 -1.42 -2.11
N THR A 99 3.11 -2.27 -2.41
CA THR A 99 3.17 -3.71 -2.15
C THR A 99 2.40 -4.48 -3.22
N THR A 100 2.65 -5.78 -3.33
CA THR A 100 1.89 -6.67 -4.20
C THR A 100 1.06 -7.64 -3.37
N VAL A 101 -0.05 -8.09 -3.94
CA VAL A 101 -0.92 -9.10 -3.33
C VAL A 101 -1.08 -10.23 -4.33
N LYS A 102 -0.75 -11.46 -3.92
CA LYS A 102 -0.84 -12.63 -4.79
C LYS A 102 -2.26 -12.80 -5.32
N GLY A 103 -2.38 -12.95 -6.65
CA GLY A 103 -3.67 -13.13 -7.33
C GLY A 103 -4.39 -11.84 -7.71
N TYR A 104 -3.77 -10.68 -7.45
CA TYR A 104 -4.31 -9.35 -7.79
C TYR A 104 -3.29 -8.51 -8.57
N ASP A 105 -2.66 -9.11 -9.58
CA ASP A 105 -1.57 -8.49 -10.34
C ASP A 105 -2.01 -7.22 -11.09
N ASP A 106 -3.32 -7.08 -11.32
CA ASP A 106 -3.89 -5.94 -12.00
C ASP A 106 -4.21 -4.75 -11.09
N VAL A 107 -4.08 -4.89 -9.77
CA VAL A 107 -4.44 -3.86 -8.79
C VAL A 107 -3.17 -3.30 -8.16
N LYS A 108 -3.10 -1.98 -7.98
CA LYS A 108 -2.00 -1.37 -7.20
C LYS A 108 -2.39 -1.32 -5.73
N PHE A 109 -1.49 -1.76 -4.86
CA PHE A 109 -1.71 -1.77 -3.42
C PHE A 109 -0.66 -0.92 -2.69
N TRP A 110 -1.13 -0.29 -1.62
CA TRP A 110 -0.28 0.34 -0.62
C TRP A 110 -0.62 -0.22 0.74
N ARG A 111 0.40 -0.70 1.45
CA ARG A 111 0.32 -0.94 2.89
C ARG A 111 0.36 0.40 3.60
N VAL A 112 -0.75 0.75 4.23
CA VAL A 112 -0.87 1.96 5.03
C VAL A 112 -0.51 1.61 6.47
N GLU A 113 0.53 2.23 7.00
CA GLU A 113 0.96 2.01 8.37
C GLU A 113 0.25 2.96 9.33
N LEU A 114 -0.42 2.36 10.31
CA LEU A 114 -1.15 3.09 11.33
C LEU A 114 -0.18 3.50 12.44
N LYS A 115 -0.27 4.76 12.88
CA LYS A 115 0.50 5.26 14.02
C LYS A 115 0.07 4.60 15.33
N GLU A 116 -1.23 4.36 15.46
CA GLU A 116 -1.85 3.69 16.59
C GLU A 116 -2.56 2.43 16.09
N PRO A 117 -2.40 1.26 16.74
CA PRO A 117 -3.06 0.04 16.31
C PRO A 117 -4.57 0.12 16.51
N ILE A 118 -5.33 -0.52 15.61
CA ILE A 118 -6.76 -0.78 15.82
C ILE A 118 -6.87 -1.98 16.75
N ASN A 119 -7.29 -1.75 18.00
CA ASN A 119 -7.51 -2.83 18.96
C ASN A 119 -8.65 -3.76 18.48
N ALA A 120 -8.69 -4.98 19.01
CA ALA A 120 -9.75 -5.93 18.71
C ALA A 120 -11.13 -5.31 18.98
N ALA A 121 -12.10 -5.61 18.10
CA ALA A 121 -13.47 -5.08 18.13
C ALA A 121 -13.59 -3.53 18.13
N SER A 122 -12.50 -2.82 17.80
CA SER A 122 -12.48 -1.36 17.73
C SER A 122 -12.52 -0.85 16.30
N THR A 123 -12.88 0.42 16.15
CA THR A 123 -12.95 1.10 14.85
C THR A 123 -12.05 2.32 14.80
N ILE A 124 -11.55 2.64 13.61
CA ILE A 124 -10.86 3.90 13.31
C ILE A 124 -11.47 4.53 12.06
N VAL A 125 -11.38 5.86 11.97
CA VAL A 125 -11.74 6.62 10.77
C VAL A 125 -10.46 7.18 10.14
N LEU A 126 -10.31 6.97 8.84
CA LEU A 126 -9.19 7.43 8.03
C LEU A 126 -9.70 8.21 6.83
N THR A 127 -8.89 9.13 6.32
CA THR A 127 -9.19 9.87 5.09
C THR A 127 -8.15 9.51 4.05
N ALA A 128 -8.56 8.83 2.98
CA ALA A 128 -7.73 8.54 1.82
C ALA A 128 -8.02 9.55 0.70
N GLU A 129 -6.96 10.03 0.05
CA GLU A 129 -7.02 10.90 -1.11
C GLU A 129 -6.33 10.20 -2.29
N ALA A 130 -6.97 10.23 -3.45
CA ALA A 130 -6.40 9.76 -4.70
C ALA A 130 -6.66 10.80 -5.80
N VAL A 131 -5.62 11.12 -6.58
CA VAL A 131 -5.72 12.05 -7.70
C VAL A 131 -5.37 11.34 -8.98
N TYR A 132 -6.27 11.43 -9.96
CA TYR A 132 -6.11 10.81 -11.27
C TYR A 132 -6.02 11.87 -12.35
N THR A 133 -5.11 11.62 -13.29
CA THR A 133 -4.92 12.40 -14.52
C THR A 133 -5.58 11.67 -15.70
N LYS A 134 -5.79 12.34 -16.84
CA LYS A 134 -6.24 11.69 -18.09
C LYS A 134 -7.50 10.80 -17.94
N SER A 135 -8.36 11.13 -16.98
CA SER A 135 -9.57 10.36 -16.67
C SER A 135 -10.83 11.03 -17.24
N LEU A 136 -10.71 12.29 -17.66
CA LEU A 136 -11.76 13.06 -18.31
C LEU A 136 -11.38 13.23 -19.78
N LEU A 137 -12.39 13.12 -20.66
CA LEU A 137 -12.27 13.38 -22.09
C LEU A 137 -13.00 14.69 -22.42
N PRO A 138 -12.55 15.47 -23.43
CA PRO A 138 -13.21 16.72 -23.84
C PRO A 138 -14.65 16.54 -24.30
#